data_AF-A0A4V1S9I8-F1
#
_entry.id   AF-A0A4V1S9I8-F1
#
_cell.length_a   1.000
_cell.length_b   1.000
_cell.length_c   1.000
_cell.angle_alpha   90.00
_cell.angle_beta   90.00
_cell.angle_gamma   90.00
#
_symmetry.space_group_name_H-M   'P 1'
#
loop_
_entity.id
_entity.type
_entity.pdbx_description
1 polymer ?
#
loop_
_entity_poly.entity_id
_entity_poly.type
_entity_poly.pdbx_seq_one_letter_code
_entity_poly.pdbx_strand_id
1 'polypeptide(L)'
;PGMSAFHAPFAKELMERRCHLTRLKNQFVSEEEYKRSECYQLWLKADIEDVILSLRPVGEGIFSIIGLYRNPSHPLFGLRENRIAHTVLSGVPWLHAEGWSDEQTVTVRKLTPRQRMAMDLLIQGYTREQIASRLEISIHTANEHVRSVYQYFEVHSQSALIARFRVGNGGDR
;
A
#
# COMPACT_ATOMS: atom_id res chain seq x y z
N PRO A 1 20.74 -3.39 -5.56
CA PRO A 1 21.99 -3.93 -4.97
C PRO A 1 22.19 -3.58 -3.48
N GLY A 2 21.95 -2.33 -3.03
CA GLY A 2 22.04 -1.99 -1.59
C GLY A 2 20.75 -2.19 -0.77
N MET A 3 19.57 -2.11 -1.39
CA MET A 3 18.29 -2.21 -0.68
C MET A 3 18.05 -3.59 -0.07
N SER A 4 18.53 -4.67 -0.69
CA SER A 4 18.26 -6.06 -0.27
C SER A 4 18.72 -6.36 1.16
N ALA A 5 19.95 -5.95 1.51
CA ALA A 5 20.47 -6.14 2.87
C ALA A 5 19.70 -5.29 3.90
N PHE A 6 19.32 -4.07 3.52
CA PHE A 6 18.63 -3.12 4.40
C PHE A 6 17.28 -3.63 4.90
N HIS A 7 16.46 -4.26 4.04
CA HIS A 7 15.14 -4.79 4.43
C HIS A 7 15.13 -6.31 4.68
N ALA A 8 16.29 -6.98 4.70
CA ALA A 8 16.37 -8.43 4.84
C ALA A 8 15.67 -8.97 6.12
N PRO A 9 15.83 -8.37 7.31
CA PRO A 9 15.10 -8.81 8.51
C PRO A 9 13.59 -8.73 8.32
N PHE A 10 13.11 -7.67 7.66
CA PHE A 10 11.69 -7.46 7.41
C PHE A 10 11.14 -8.43 6.34
N ALA A 11 11.91 -8.71 5.28
CA ALA A 11 11.55 -9.73 4.30
C ALA A 11 11.43 -11.12 4.94
N LYS A 12 12.31 -11.45 5.89
CA LYS A 12 12.22 -12.71 6.64
C LYS A 12 10.92 -12.80 7.44
N GLU A 13 10.56 -11.74 8.18
CA GLU A 13 9.27 -11.67 8.90
C GLU A 13 8.09 -11.87 7.95
N LEU A 14 8.13 -11.26 6.76
CA LEU A 14 7.10 -11.40 5.73
C LEU A 14 6.96 -12.86 5.27
N MET A 15 8.08 -13.53 5.00
CA MET A 15 8.07 -14.92 4.53
C MET A 15 7.53 -15.89 5.58
N GLU A 16 7.76 -15.62 6.87
CA GLU A 16 7.22 -16.39 7.99
C GLU A 16 5.71 -16.17 8.16
N ARG A 17 5.25 -14.91 8.15
CA ARG A 17 3.84 -14.57 8.38
C ARG A 17 2.94 -14.75 7.16
N ARG A 18 3.51 -14.67 5.96
CA ARG A 18 2.81 -14.77 4.65
C ARG A 18 1.59 -13.85 4.54
N CYS A 19 1.65 -12.66 5.12
CA CYS A 19 0.61 -11.64 5.06
C CYS A 19 1.21 -10.27 4.77
N HIS A 20 0.38 -9.27 4.48
CA HIS A 20 0.83 -7.90 4.24
C HIS A 20 1.29 -7.26 5.55
N LEU A 21 2.52 -6.75 5.58
CA LEU A 21 3.11 -6.05 6.73
C LEU A 21 3.55 -4.63 6.36
N THR A 22 3.55 -3.72 7.34
CA THR A 22 4.07 -2.36 7.20
C THR A 22 4.90 -2.00 8.43
N ARG A 23 6.10 -1.45 8.22
CA ARG A 23 7.06 -1.16 9.30
C ARG A 23 7.76 0.18 9.10
N LEU A 24 8.06 0.84 10.22
CA LEU A 24 9.03 1.93 10.31
C LEU A 24 10.44 1.37 10.15
N LYS A 25 11.38 2.17 9.63
CA LYS A 25 12.81 1.83 9.53
C LYS A 25 13.36 1.21 10.83
N ASN A 26 13.15 1.89 11.96
CA ASN A 26 13.67 1.48 13.27
C ASN A 26 13.05 0.19 13.85
N GLN A 27 12.01 -0.38 13.22
CA GLN A 27 11.40 -1.65 13.65
C GLN A 27 12.11 -2.87 13.06
N PHE A 28 12.99 -2.70 12.06
CA PHE A 28 13.68 -3.82 11.42
C PHE A 28 15.18 -3.59 11.17
N VAL A 29 15.70 -2.37 11.38
CA VAL A 29 17.13 -2.08 11.32
C VAL A 29 17.51 -1.09 12.41
N SER A 30 18.62 -1.35 13.11
CA SER A 30 19.16 -0.40 14.10
C SER A 30 19.83 0.80 13.41
N GLU A 31 19.95 1.92 14.13
CA GLU A 31 20.61 3.12 13.60
C GLU A 31 22.08 2.86 13.20
N GLU A 32 22.79 2.03 13.96
CA GLU A 32 24.18 1.65 13.67
C GLU A 32 24.31 0.75 12.42
N GLU A 33 23.39 -0.19 12.24
CA GLU A 33 23.33 -1.02 11.03
C GLU A 33 22.93 -0.20 9.81
N TYR A 34 21.96 0.71 9.97
CA TYR A 34 21.54 1.63 8.91
C TYR A 34 22.72 2.48 8.43
N LYS A 35 23.45 3.15 9.32
CA LYS A 35 24.61 3.99 8.97
C LYS A 35 25.73 3.23 8.27
N ARG A 36 25.88 1.93 8.54
CA ARG A 36 26.84 1.04 7.88
C ARG A 36 26.36 0.50 6.53
N SER A 37 25.06 0.63 6.22
CA SER A 37 24.48 0.13 4.98
C SER A 37 24.83 1.00 3.77
N GLU A 38 24.86 0.40 2.58
CA GLU A 38 25.01 1.13 1.32
C GLU A 38 23.88 2.13 1.08
N CYS A 39 22.68 1.84 1.60
CA CYS A 39 21.51 2.70 1.47
C CYS A 39 21.71 4.07 2.13
N TYR A 40 22.46 4.14 3.24
CA TYR A 40 22.64 5.38 3.98
C TYR A 40 23.27 6.49 3.13
N GLN A 41 24.37 6.17 2.44
CA GLN A 41 25.06 7.14 1.59
C GLN A 41 24.21 7.55 0.37
N LEU A 42 23.40 6.64 -0.15
CA LEU A 42 22.48 6.93 -1.26
C LEU A 42 21.34 7.84 -0.81
N TRP A 43 20.77 7.60 0.38
CA TRP A 43 19.65 8.36 0.91
C TRP A 43 20.06 9.75 1.38
N LEU A 44 21.24 9.90 1.98
CA LEU A 44 21.82 11.22 2.25
C LEU A 44 21.93 12.07 0.98
N LYS A 45 22.42 11.49 -0.12
CA LYS A 45 22.54 12.20 -1.41
C LYS A 45 21.19 12.52 -2.05
N ALA A 46 20.15 11.76 -1.71
CA ALA A 46 18.79 11.92 -2.23
C ALA A 46 17.90 12.78 -1.32
N ASP A 47 18.44 13.37 -0.24
CA ASP A 47 17.68 14.11 0.76
C ASP A 47 16.56 13.28 1.40
N ILE A 48 16.89 12.04 1.78
CA ILE A 48 15.99 11.08 2.43
C ILE A 48 16.51 10.79 3.84
N GLU A 49 15.68 11.03 4.84
CA GLU A 49 15.97 10.80 6.26
C GLU A 49 15.32 9.50 6.77
N ASP A 50 14.06 9.26 6.38
CA ASP A 50 13.26 8.18 6.94
C ASP A 50 12.38 7.49 5.90
N VAL A 51 11.96 6.26 6.24
CA VAL A 51 11.13 5.42 5.36
C VAL A 51 10.10 4.61 6.15
N ILE A 52 8.91 4.48 5.57
CA ILE A 52 7.97 3.39 5.85
C ILE A 52 8.09 2.38 4.73
N LEU A 53 8.31 1.11 5.07
CA LEU A 53 8.23 0.01 4.10
C LEU A 53 6.93 -0.77 4.29
N SER A 54 6.24 -1.02 3.18
CA SER A 54 5.07 -1.88 3.10
C SER A 54 5.39 -3.06 2.19
N LEU A 55 5.31 -4.27 2.74
CA LEU A 55 5.67 -5.50 2.05
C LEU A 55 4.45 -6.40 1.91
N ARG A 56 4.27 -6.98 0.71
CA ARG A 56 3.16 -7.89 0.43
C ARG A 56 3.63 -9.11 -0.36
N PRO A 57 3.27 -10.35 0.04
CA PRO A 57 3.51 -11.53 -0.78
C PRO A 57 2.73 -11.39 -2.09
N VAL A 58 3.40 -11.63 -3.21
CA VAL A 58 2.77 -11.64 -4.54
C VAL A 58 2.91 -12.99 -5.23
N GLY A 59 3.80 -13.88 -4.78
CA GLY A 59 4.03 -15.21 -5.33
C GLY A 59 4.78 -16.09 -4.32
N GLU A 60 5.11 -17.32 -4.71
CA GLU A 60 5.93 -18.20 -3.86
C GLU A 60 7.36 -17.66 -3.75
N GLY A 61 7.78 -17.25 -2.55
CA GLY A 61 9.09 -16.63 -2.32
C GLY A 61 9.25 -15.22 -2.92
N ILE A 62 8.19 -14.68 -3.54
CA ILE A 62 8.20 -13.38 -4.21
C ILE A 62 7.30 -12.41 -3.44
N PHE A 63 7.82 -11.20 -3.22
CA PHE A 63 7.09 -10.13 -2.57
C PHE A 63 7.32 -8.79 -3.26
N SER A 64 6.34 -7.91 -3.09
CA SER A 64 6.39 -6.53 -3.53
C SER A 64 6.69 -5.61 -2.35
N ILE A 65 7.44 -4.54 -2.60
CA ILE A 65 7.81 -3.52 -1.62
C ILE A 65 7.31 -2.17 -2.12
N ILE A 66 6.61 -1.43 -1.28
CA ILE A 66 6.29 -0.02 -1.48
C ILE A 66 6.98 0.78 -0.36
N GLY A 67 7.80 1.75 -0.75
CA GLY A 67 8.49 2.65 0.17
C GLY A 67 7.87 4.05 0.18
N LEU A 68 7.56 4.57 1.37
CA LEU A 68 7.18 5.96 1.57
C LEU A 68 8.36 6.69 2.21
N TYR A 69 8.96 7.62 1.48
CA TYR A 69 10.17 8.33 1.91
C TYR A 69 9.85 9.70 2.48
N ARG A 70 10.70 10.17 3.38
CA ARG A 70 10.61 11.50 3.98
C ARG A 70 11.99 12.16 4.04
N ASN A 71 12.02 13.46 3.73
CA ASN A 71 13.23 14.26 3.79
C ASN A 71 13.53 14.75 5.22
N PRO A 72 14.76 15.24 5.50
CA PRO A 72 15.20 15.69 6.82
C PRO A 72 14.48 16.93 7.35
N SER A 73 13.75 17.68 6.51
CA SER A 73 13.01 18.88 6.91
C SER A 73 11.72 18.57 7.70
N HIS A 74 11.36 17.29 7.83
CA HIS A 74 10.17 16.83 8.55
C HIS A 74 10.55 15.87 9.69
N PRO A 75 9.72 15.78 10.76
CA PRO A 75 9.91 14.78 11.81
C PRO A 75 9.89 13.35 11.24
N LEU A 76 10.64 12.44 11.87
CA LEU A 76 10.62 11.01 11.56
C LEU A 76 9.18 10.45 11.58
N PHE A 77 8.94 9.38 10.83
CA PHE A 77 7.63 8.74 10.81
C PHE A 77 7.31 8.14 12.18
N GLY A 78 6.14 8.48 12.71
CA GLY A 78 5.59 7.91 13.94
C GLY A 78 4.58 6.78 13.69
N LEU A 79 4.12 6.18 14.78
CA LEU A 79 3.12 5.10 14.76
C LEU A 79 1.81 5.50 14.06
N ARG A 80 1.40 6.77 14.17
CA ARG A 80 0.21 7.27 13.50
C ARG A 80 0.34 7.19 11.98
N GLU A 81 1.49 7.60 11.45
CA GLU A 81 1.74 7.60 10.01
C GLU A 81 1.95 6.20 9.47
N ASN A 82 2.64 5.33 10.25
CA ASN A 82 2.71 3.91 9.93
C ASN A 82 1.31 3.29 9.81
N ARG A 83 0.43 3.55 10.80
CA ARG A 83 -0.94 3.04 10.76
C ARG A 83 -1.70 3.52 9.53
N ILE A 84 -1.61 4.81 9.19
CA ILE A 84 -2.25 5.37 7.99
C ILE A 84 -1.71 4.69 6.73
N ALA A 85 -0.38 4.57 6.60
CA ALA A 85 0.26 3.91 5.46
C ALA A 85 -0.22 2.46 5.32
N HIS A 86 -0.25 1.71 6.42
CA HIS A 86 -0.75 0.34 6.43
C HIS A 86 -2.21 0.28 5.98
N THR A 87 -3.08 1.11 6.55
CA THR A 87 -4.50 1.17 6.18
C THR A 87 -4.68 1.38 4.69
N VAL A 88 -4.03 2.42 4.15
CA VAL A 88 -4.15 2.80 2.75
C VAL A 88 -3.64 1.69 1.85
N LEU A 89 -2.44 1.17 2.10
CA LEU A 89 -1.81 0.16 1.24
C LEU A 89 -2.51 -1.20 1.32
N SER A 90 -3.05 -1.57 2.49
CA SER A 90 -3.91 -2.77 2.64
C SER A 90 -5.24 -2.62 1.90
N GLY A 91 -5.68 -1.37 1.72
CA GLY A 91 -6.80 -0.96 0.88
C GLY A 91 -6.43 -0.69 -0.57
N VAL A 92 -5.22 -0.98 -1.05
CA VAL A 92 -4.90 -0.97 -2.49
C VAL A 92 -3.97 -2.14 -2.87
N PRO A 93 -4.37 -3.40 -2.65
CA PRO A 93 -3.46 -4.53 -2.88
C PRO A 93 -3.02 -4.68 -4.34
N TRP A 94 -3.77 -4.14 -5.29
CA TRP A 94 -3.41 -4.11 -6.71
C TRP A 94 -2.11 -3.34 -6.96
N LEU A 95 -1.77 -2.35 -6.12
CA LEU A 95 -0.55 -1.56 -6.28
C LEU A 95 0.70 -2.42 -6.07
N HIS A 96 0.60 -3.43 -5.19
CA HIS A 96 1.67 -4.41 -5.03
C HIS A 96 1.79 -5.38 -6.21
N ALA A 97 0.72 -5.60 -6.95
CA ALA A 97 0.69 -6.47 -8.14
C ALA A 97 0.93 -5.70 -9.45
N GLU A 98 0.98 -4.37 -9.42
CA GLU A 98 1.26 -3.54 -10.59
C GLU A 98 2.75 -3.69 -10.97
N GLY A 99 3.02 -3.98 -12.24
CA GLY A 99 4.37 -4.29 -12.73
C GLY A 99 4.79 -5.77 -12.69
N TRP A 100 3.99 -6.65 -12.08
CA TRP A 100 4.21 -8.10 -12.10
C TRP A 100 3.36 -8.76 -13.21
N SER A 101 3.97 -9.67 -13.99
CA SER A 101 3.27 -10.48 -14.99
C SER A 101 2.32 -11.47 -14.31
N ASP A 102 1.14 -11.69 -14.91
CA ASP A 102 0.08 -12.50 -14.30
C ASP A 102 0.51 -13.97 -14.07
N GLU A 103 1.50 -14.49 -14.81
CA GLU A 103 2.04 -15.86 -14.67
C GLU A 103 2.76 -16.13 -13.34
N GLN A 104 3.21 -15.09 -12.62
CA GLN A 104 4.04 -15.23 -11.41
C GLN A 104 3.32 -14.81 -10.13
N THR A 105 2.04 -14.42 -10.23
CA THR A 105 1.30 -13.86 -9.09
C THR A 105 0.28 -14.84 -8.50
N VAL A 106 0.22 -14.95 -7.17
CA VAL A 106 -1.03 -15.29 -6.48
C VAL A 106 -2.06 -14.31 -7.00
N THR A 107 -3.13 -14.77 -7.65
CA THR A 107 -4.11 -13.93 -8.36
C THR A 107 -4.64 -12.79 -7.49
N VAL A 108 -3.94 -11.66 -7.47
CA VAL A 108 -4.43 -10.41 -6.90
C VAL A 108 -5.32 -9.83 -7.97
N ARG A 109 -6.63 -9.86 -7.74
CA ARG A 109 -7.59 -9.20 -8.62
C ARG A 109 -7.11 -7.74 -8.79
N LYS A 110 -7.04 -7.21 -10.02
CA LYS A 110 -6.61 -5.82 -10.26
C LYS A 110 -7.86 -4.99 -10.59
N LEU A 111 -7.96 -3.79 -10.02
CA LEU A 111 -8.96 -2.83 -10.48
C LEU A 111 -8.55 -2.29 -11.85
N THR A 112 -9.49 -2.23 -12.79
CA THR A 112 -9.25 -1.56 -14.07
C THR A 112 -9.07 -0.05 -13.85
N PRO A 113 -8.47 0.70 -14.79
CA PRO A 113 -8.34 2.16 -14.68
C PRO A 113 -9.67 2.85 -14.37
N ARG A 114 -10.77 2.47 -15.05
CA ARG A 114 -12.11 3.02 -14.80
C ARG A 114 -12.65 2.68 -13.41
N GLN A 115 -12.42 1.46 -12.92
CA GLN A 115 -12.81 1.08 -11.55
C GLN A 115 -12.00 1.83 -10.50
N ARG A 116 -10.70 2.12 -10.75
CA ARG A 116 -9.87 2.96 -9.87
C ARG A 116 -10.39 4.40 -9.78
N MET A 117 -10.81 4.99 -10.90
CA MET A 117 -11.44 6.31 -10.89
C MET A 117 -12.76 6.31 -10.11
N ALA A 118 -13.61 5.29 -10.29
CA ALA A 118 -14.84 5.15 -9.52
C ALA A 118 -14.58 4.97 -8.01
N MET A 119 -13.55 4.22 -7.64
CA MET A 119 -13.10 4.05 -6.25
C MET A 119 -12.67 5.39 -5.63
N ASP A 120 -11.84 6.17 -6.32
CA ASP A 120 -11.38 7.48 -5.83
C ASP A 120 -12.57 8.41 -5.51
N LEU A 121 -13.55 8.47 -6.42
CA LEU A 121 -14.77 9.23 -6.20
C LEU A 121 -15.63 8.69 -5.04
N LEU A 122 -15.71 7.36 -4.86
CA LEU A 122 -16.42 6.76 -3.72
C LEU A 122 -15.77 7.14 -2.38
N ILE A 123 -14.43 7.13 -2.31
CA ILE A 123 -13.68 7.48 -1.09
C ILE A 123 -13.87 8.97 -0.75
N GLN A 124 -14.00 9.83 -1.76
CA GLN A 124 -14.34 11.25 -1.61
C GLN A 124 -15.80 11.51 -1.21
N GLY A 125 -16.64 10.47 -1.15
CA GLY A 125 -18.04 10.59 -0.70
C GLY A 125 -19.06 10.88 -1.80
N TYR A 126 -18.68 10.77 -3.08
CA TYR A 126 -19.62 10.99 -4.18
C TYR A 126 -20.66 9.87 -4.30
N THR A 127 -21.88 10.22 -4.69
CA THR A 127 -22.95 9.26 -5.02
C THR A 127 -22.73 8.62 -6.39
N ARG A 128 -23.46 7.55 -6.68
CA ARG A 128 -23.35 6.82 -7.95
C ARG A 128 -23.75 7.67 -9.15
N GLU A 129 -24.73 8.55 -8.97
CA GLU A 129 -25.18 9.53 -9.96
C GLU A 129 -24.10 10.59 -10.22
N GLN A 130 -23.46 11.07 -9.16
CA GLN A 130 -22.35 12.02 -9.26
C GLN A 130 -21.12 11.39 -9.93
N ILE A 131 -20.87 10.10 -9.68
CA ILE A 131 -19.82 9.31 -10.33
C ILE A 131 -20.13 9.13 -11.82
N ALA A 132 -21.36 8.75 -12.17
CA ALA A 132 -21.80 8.61 -13.55
C ALA A 132 -21.60 9.91 -14.35
N SER A 133 -21.99 11.04 -13.77
CA SER A 133 -21.80 12.37 -14.34
C SER A 133 -20.31 12.73 -14.51
N ARG A 134 -19.47 12.47 -13.50
CA ARG A 134 -18.03 12.83 -13.53
C ARG A 134 -17.20 11.96 -14.46
N LEU A 135 -17.57 10.69 -14.63
CA LEU A 135 -16.87 9.76 -15.51
C LEU A 135 -17.44 9.75 -16.93
N GLU A 136 -18.49 10.53 -17.19
CA GLU A 136 -19.23 10.60 -18.46
C GLU A 136 -19.74 9.21 -18.91
N ILE A 137 -20.37 8.48 -17.99
CA ILE A 137 -20.91 7.13 -18.22
C ILE A 137 -22.37 7.02 -17.76
N SER A 138 -23.06 5.96 -18.17
CA SER A 138 -24.41 5.69 -17.68
C SER A 138 -24.40 5.34 -16.18
N ILE A 139 -25.52 5.61 -15.48
CA ILE A 139 -25.71 5.18 -14.08
C ILE A 139 -25.59 3.66 -13.94
N HIS A 140 -25.98 2.90 -14.96
CA HIS A 140 -25.84 1.45 -14.99
C HIS A 140 -24.36 1.03 -14.98
N THR A 141 -23.53 1.63 -15.85
CA THR A 141 -22.09 1.39 -15.91
C THR A 141 -21.40 1.82 -14.60
N ALA A 142 -21.81 2.96 -14.03
CA ALA A 142 -21.31 3.40 -12.72
C ALA A 142 -21.63 2.37 -11.62
N ASN A 143 -22.84 1.81 -11.60
CA ASN A 143 -23.22 0.74 -10.67
C ASN A 143 -22.32 -0.51 -10.80
N GLU A 144 -21.98 -0.92 -12.03
CA GLU A 144 -21.09 -2.05 -12.27
C GLU A 144 -19.66 -1.80 -11.79
N HIS A 145 -19.13 -0.60 -12.03
CA HIS A 145 -17.82 -0.20 -11.52
C HIS A 145 -17.81 -0.19 -9.98
N VAL A 146 -18.81 0.42 -9.35
CA VAL A 146 -18.96 0.46 -7.88
C VAL A 146 -19.08 -0.96 -7.30
N ARG A 147 -19.88 -1.84 -7.92
CA ARG A 147 -19.99 -3.24 -7.51
C ARG A 147 -18.64 -3.96 -7.59
N SER A 148 -17.90 -3.74 -8.67
CA SER A 148 -16.57 -4.33 -8.86
C SER A 148 -15.58 -3.84 -7.79
N VAL A 149 -15.64 -2.55 -7.43
CA VAL A 149 -14.84 -1.97 -6.33
C VAL A 149 -15.19 -2.59 -4.98
N TYR A 150 -16.47 -2.72 -4.66
CA TYR A 150 -16.91 -3.35 -3.40
C TYR A 150 -16.49 -4.82 -3.29
N GLN A 151 -16.64 -5.59 -4.37
CA GLN A 151 -16.15 -6.96 -4.43
C GLN A 151 -14.64 -7.04 -4.23
N TYR A 152 -13.92 -6.10 -4.82
CA TYR A 152 -12.47 -6.06 -4.75
C TYR A 152 -11.96 -5.80 -3.33
N PHE A 153 -12.63 -4.92 -2.59
CA PHE A 153 -12.29 -4.60 -1.20
C PHE A 153 -13.01 -5.46 -0.16
N GLU A 154 -13.80 -6.44 -0.58
CA GLU A 154 -14.58 -7.30 0.30
C GLU A 154 -15.45 -6.48 1.28
N VAL A 155 -16.09 -5.42 0.75
CA VAL A 155 -17.00 -4.54 1.52
C VAL A 155 -18.38 -4.49 0.88
N HIS A 156 -19.39 -4.10 1.64
CA HIS A 156 -20.78 -4.05 1.18
C HIS A 156 -21.37 -2.64 1.09
N SER A 157 -20.63 -1.61 1.52
CA SER A 157 -21.12 -0.22 1.52
C SER A 157 -20.00 0.80 1.30
N GLN A 158 -20.39 2.01 0.91
CA GLN A 158 -19.46 3.14 0.77
C GLN A 158 -18.86 3.50 2.14
N SER A 159 -19.65 3.45 3.20
CA SER A 159 -19.18 3.69 4.57
C SER A 159 -18.17 2.63 5.01
N ALA A 160 -18.36 1.35 4.66
CA ALA A 160 -17.40 0.29 4.95
C ALA A 160 -16.11 0.45 4.14
N LEU A 161 -16.21 0.86 2.86
CA LEU A 161 -15.04 1.20 2.04
C LEU A 161 -14.25 2.35 2.69
N ILE A 162 -14.91 3.46 3.04
CA ILE A 162 -14.29 4.61 3.70
C ILE A 162 -13.69 4.19 5.06
N ALA A 163 -14.41 3.39 5.85
CA ALA A 163 -13.91 2.90 7.14
C ALA A 163 -12.66 2.03 6.98
N ARG A 164 -12.58 1.22 5.92
CA ARG A 164 -11.38 0.42 5.58
C ARG A 164 -10.16 1.32 5.30
N PHE A 165 -10.36 2.53 4.78
CA PHE A 165 -9.31 3.53 4.62
C PHE A 165 -9.05 4.39 5.88
N ARG A 166 -9.87 4.26 6.93
CA ARG A 166 -9.75 5.00 8.20
C ARG A 166 -9.22 4.15 9.37
N VAL A 167 -9.50 2.84 9.38
CA VAL A 167 -9.16 1.93 10.49
C VAL A 167 -8.01 1.02 10.06
N GLY A 168 -6.80 1.28 10.55
CA GLY A 168 -5.63 0.45 10.29
C GLY A 168 -5.57 -0.79 11.19
N ASN A 169 -5.47 -1.95 10.57
CA ASN A 169 -5.25 -3.25 11.22
C ASN A 169 -3.78 -3.70 11.14
N GLY A 170 -2.83 -2.75 11.30
CA GLY A 170 -1.38 -2.94 11.08
C GLY A 170 -0.64 -3.90 12.01
N GLY A 171 -1.34 -4.58 12.93
CA GLY A 171 -0.73 -5.57 13.80
C GLY A 171 0.28 -5.02 14.81
N ASP A 172 0.33 -3.69 15.00
CA ASP A 172 1.10 -3.05 16.06
C ASP A 172 0.41 -3.32 17.42
N ARG A 173 0.82 -4.40 18.09
CA ARG A 173 0.65 -4.57 19.53
C ARG A 173 1.96 -4.23 20.21
#